data_AF-A0A9P1EAD4-F1
#
_entry.id   AF-A0A9P1EAD4-F1
#
_cell.length_a   1.000
_cell.length_b   1.000
_cell.length_c   1.000
_cell.angle_alpha   90.00
_cell.angle_beta   90.00
_cell.angle_gamma   90.00
#
_symmetry.space_group_name_H-M   'P 1'
#
loop_
_entity.id
_entity.type
_entity.pdbx_description
1 polymer ?
#
loop_
_entity_poly.entity_id
_entity_poly.type
_entity_poly.pdbx_seq_one_letter_code
_entity_poly.pdbx_strand_id
1 'polypeptide(L)'
;MTSIQKKKFILWFRDRVTTLSKENNSSVSKHLLALAHGPNRAVTSVNGYIINGSMFRTVKSERGRETQNNGVVAKGESGVENLEYYGVLQEIIEAQYIGANHVTLFKCDW
;
A
#
# COMPACT_ATOMS: atom_id res chain seq x y z
N MET A 1 -1.93 14.80 12.02
CA MET A 1 -2.53 15.43 10.82
C MET A 1 -4.03 15.12 10.80
N THR A 2 -4.88 16.14 10.73
CA THR A 2 -6.34 15.99 10.81
C THR A 2 -6.94 15.45 9.50
N SER A 3 -8.13 14.85 9.57
CA SER A 3 -8.85 14.35 8.37
C SER A 3 -9.05 15.44 7.30
N ILE A 4 -9.28 16.68 7.73
CA ILE A 4 -9.46 17.84 6.85
C ILE A 4 -8.16 18.18 6.11
N GLN A 5 -7.02 18.18 6.82
CA GLN A 5 -5.71 18.45 6.21
C GLN A 5 -5.39 17.41 5.13
N LYS A 6 -5.66 16.12 5.39
CA LYS A 6 -5.45 15.04 4.42
C LYS A 6 -6.28 15.25 3.15
N LYS A 7 -7.58 15.54 3.28
CA LYS A 7 -8.47 15.80 2.13
C LYS A 7 -8.01 16.99 1.30
N LYS A 8 -7.66 18.11 1.97
CA LYS A 8 -7.14 19.30 1.29
C LYS A 8 -5.85 19.01 0.53
N PHE A 9 -4.94 18.26 1.14
CA PHE A 9 -3.69 17.86 0.49
C PHE A 9 -3.94 17.00 -0.75
N ILE A 10 -4.80 15.98 -0.67
CA ILE A 10 -5.10 15.10 -1.81
C ILE A 10 -5.66 15.91 -3.00
N LEU A 11 -6.59 16.84 -2.74
CA LEU A 11 -7.16 17.70 -3.78
C LEU A 11 -6.10 18.62 -4.38
N TRP A 12 -5.35 19.34 -3.52
CA TRP A 12 -4.27 20.23 -3.96
C TRP A 12 -3.21 19.49 -4.77
N PHE A 13 -2.79 18.30 -4.33
CA PHE A 13 -1.77 17.51 -4.98
C PHE A 13 -2.21 17.11 -6.39
N ARG A 14 -3.43 16.59 -6.52
CA ARG A 14 -4.01 16.25 -7.82
C ARG A 14 -4.05 17.46 -8.75
N ASP A 15 -4.57 18.59 -8.28
CA ASP A 15 -4.75 19.79 -9.10
C ASP A 15 -3.40 20.40 -9.51
N ARG A 16 -2.40 20.39 -8.61
CA ARG A 16 -1.05 20.88 -8.89
C ARG A 16 -0.35 20.03 -9.95
N VAL A 17 -0.34 18.71 -9.80
CA VAL A 17 0.33 17.81 -10.75
C VAL A 17 -0.36 17.84 -12.11
N THR A 18 -1.69 17.88 -12.13
CA THR A 18 -2.48 17.97 -13.38
C THR A 18 -2.17 19.27 -14.13
N THR A 19 -2.10 20.41 -13.43
CA THR A 19 -1.77 21.70 -14.02
C THR A 19 -0.37 21.70 -14.62
N LEU A 20 0.64 21.27 -13.85
CA LEU A 20 2.01 21.18 -14.34
C LEU A 20 2.16 20.22 -15.54
N SER A 21 1.39 19.12 -15.54
CA SER A 21 1.36 18.18 -16.67
C SER A 21 0.83 18.82 -17.94
N LYS A 22 -0.21 19.67 -17.85
CA LYS A 22 -0.78 20.39 -19.00
C LYS A 22 0.17 21.45 -19.56
N GLU A 23 1.01 22.02 -18.70
CA GLU A 23 2.06 22.97 -19.07
C GLU A 23 3.30 22.28 -19.68
N ASN A 24 3.27 20.95 -19.87
CA ASN A 24 4.42 20.14 -20.30
C ASN A 24 5.66 20.36 -19.42
N ASN A 25 5.45 20.60 -18.12
CA ASN A 25 6.54 20.81 -17.19
C ASN A 25 7.33 19.51 -16.98
N SER A 26 8.64 19.54 -17.24
CA SER A 26 9.53 18.38 -17.16
C SER A 26 9.67 17.77 -15.77
N SER A 27 9.25 18.49 -14.71
CA SER A 27 9.23 17.97 -13.34
C SER A 27 8.14 16.91 -13.10
N VAL A 28 7.14 16.79 -13.99
CA VAL A 28 6.05 15.81 -13.83
C VAL A 28 6.42 14.50 -14.51
N SER A 29 6.76 13.50 -13.70
CA SER A 29 6.94 12.13 -14.17
C SER A 29 5.61 11.38 -14.31
N LYS A 30 5.62 10.29 -15.08
CA LYS A 30 4.46 9.37 -15.20
C LYS A 30 4.03 8.80 -13.84
N HIS A 31 4.98 8.50 -12.96
CA HIS A 31 4.70 8.02 -11.60
C HIS A 31 4.02 9.08 -10.75
N LEU A 32 4.47 10.33 -10.84
CA LEU A 32 3.86 11.43 -10.11
C LEU A 32 2.42 11.67 -10.57
N LEU A 33 2.17 11.60 -11.88
CA LEU A 33 0.83 11.69 -12.45
C LEU A 33 -0.06 10.53 -11.98
N ALA A 34 0.46 9.30 -11.97
CA ALA A 34 -0.26 8.14 -11.46
C ALA A 34 -0.67 8.32 -9.99
N LEU A 35 0.25 8.77 -9.13
CA LEU A 35 -0.05 9.06 -7.73
C LEU A 35 -1.10 10.15 -7.57
N ALA A 36 -1.04 11.22 -8.38
CA ALA A 36 -1.98 12.32 -8.36
C ALA A 36 -3.40 11.89 -8.75
N HIS A 37 -3.53 10.96 -9.68
CA HIS A 37 -4.81 10.38 -10.08
C HIS A 37 -5.39 9.44 -9.02
N GLY A 38 -4.53 8.88 -8.18
CA GLY A 38 -4.89 7.89 -7.18
C GLY A 38 -5.01 6.47 -7.77
N PRO A 39 -5.26 5.47 -6.92
CA PRO A 39 -5.43 4.10 -7.35
C PRO A 39 -6.78 3.92 -8.05
N ASN A 40 -6.88 2.84 -8.82
CA ASN A 40 -8.14 2.31 -9.31
C ASN A 40 -9.10 2.07 -8.14
N ARG A 41 -10.38 2.35 -8.36
CA ARG A 41 -11.44 2.11 -7.36
C ARG A 41 -11.62 0.62 -7.06
N ALA A 42 -11.34 -0.23 -8.04
CA ALA A 42 -11.28 -1.66 -7.86
C ALA A 42 -9.87 -2.06 -7.42
N VAL A 43 -9.81 -3.04 -6.53
CA VAL A 43 -8.58 -3.62 -6.01
C VAL A 43 -8.61 -5.13 -6.22
N THR A 44 -7.44 -5.74 -6.31
CA THR A 44 -7.31 -7.20 -6.41
C THR A 44 -7.01 -7.76 -5.03
N SER A 45 -7.73 -8.81 -4.62
CA SER A 45 -7.41 -9.56 -3.40
C SER A 45 -6.64 -10.82 -3.77
N VAL A 46 -5.53 -11.08 -3.07
CA VAL A 46 -4.67 -12.25 -3.30
C VAL A 46 -4.47 -13.04 -2.02
N ASN A 47 -4.25 -14.35 -2.18
CA ASN A 47 -4.11 -15.27 -1.05
C ASN A 47 -2.67 -15.35 -0.51
N GLY A 48 -1.69 -14.87 -1.26
CA GLY A 48 -0.30 -14.82 -0.83
C GLY A 48 0.55 -13.91 -1.70
N TYR A 49 1.70 -13.51 -1.17
CA TYR A 49 2.57 -12.50 -1.78
C TYR A 49 4.03 -12.75 -1.39
N ILE A 50 4.94 -12.65 -2.37
CA ILE A 50 6.38 -12.91 -2.15
C ILE A 50 7.11 -11.58 -1.98
N ILE A 51 7.81 -11.41 -0.86
CA ILE A 51 8.69 -10.26 -0.60
C ILE A 51 10.06 -10.80 -0.21
N ASN A 52 11.11 -10.36 -0.90
CA ASN A 52 12.49 -10.76 -0.62
C ASN A 52 12.67 -12.29 -0.51
N GLY A 53 12.01 -13.06 -1.38
CA GLY A 53 12.06 -14.53 -1.39
C GLY A 53 11.20 -15.22 -0.33
N SER A 54 10.57 -14.47 0.58
CA SER A 54 9.65 -15.01 1.59
C SER A 54 8.21 -14.92 1.12
N MET A 55 7.51 -16.05 1.13
CA MET A 55 6.10 -16.14 0.75
C MET A 55 5.20 -15.94 1.97
N PHE A 56 4.49 -14.81 2.00
CA PHE A 56 3.44 -14.52 2.97
C PHE A 56 2.11 -15.03 2.46
N ARG A 57 1.26 -15.52 3.37
CA ARG A 57 -0.04 -16.08 3.01
C ARG A 57 -1.12 -15.64 3.98
N THR A 58 -2.33 -15.47 3.47
CA THR A 58 -3.49 -15.21 4.33
C THR A 58 -3.79 -16.43 5.19
N VAL A 59 -4.25 -16.23 6.42
CA VAL A 59 -4.61 -17.31 7.35
C VAL A 59 -5.60 -18.30 6.72
N LYS A 60 -6.54 -17.80 5.92
CA LYS A 60 -7.52 -18.62 5.19
C LYS A 60 -6.84 -19.56 4.18
N SER A 61 -5.82 -19.08 3.47
CA SER A 61 -5.11 -19.85 2.45
C SER A 61 -4.17 -20.92 3.00
N GLU A 62 -3.79 -20.80 4.28
CA GLU A 62 -2.91 -21.77 4.96
C GLU A 62 -3.68 -22.80 5.77
N ARG A 63 -5.00 -22.70 5.86
CA ARG A 63 -5.83 -23.67 6.55
C ARG A 63 -5.58 -25.07 5.97
N GLY A 64 -5.07 -25.98 6.81
CA GLY A 64 -4.77 -27.36 6.45
C GLY A 64 -3.38 -27.59 5.84
N ARG A 65 -2.51 -26.57 5.78
CA ARG A 65 -1.09 -26.74 5.44
C ARG A 65 -0.28 -27.12 6.67
N GLU A 66 0.81 -27.85 6.46
CA GLU A 66 1.78 -28.21 7.51
C GLU A 66 2.58 -27.00 8.01
N THR A 67 2.86 -26.03 7.13
CA THR A 67 3.62 -24.82 7.44
C THR A 67 2.75 -23.57 7.39
N GLN A 68 3.08 -22.61 8.26
CA GLN A 68 2.38 -21.33 8.39
C GLN A 68 3.35 -20.17 8.13
N ASN A 69 2.98 -19.30 7.21
CA ASN A 69 3.65 -18.05 6.85
C ASN A 69 2.65 -16.88 6.83
N ASN A 70 1.67 -16.90 7.75
CA ASN A 70 0.70 -15.81 7.93
C ASN A 70 1.10 -14.81 9.03
N GLY A 71 2.21 -15.02 9.72
CA GLY A 71 2.74 -14.07 10.70
C GLY A 71 3.44 -12.88 10.03
N VAL A 72 3.23 -11.68 10.57
CA VAL A 72 3.89 -10.44 10.14
C VAL A 72 4.47 -9.73 11.36
N VAL A 73 5.68 -9.18 11.20
CA VAL A 73 6.30 -8.26 12.17
C VAL A 73 6.41 -6.88 11.54
N ALA A 74 5.97 -5.85 12.26
CA ALA A 74 6.16 -4.46 11.88
C ALA A 74 6.90 -3.71 12.98
N LYS A 75 7.89 -2.91 12.58
CA LYS A 75 8.58 -1.99 13.49
C LYS A 75 7.65 -0.84 13.84
N GLY A 76 7.50 -0.58 15.13
CA GLY A 76 6.72 0.53 15.64
C GLY A 76 7.42 1.86 15.50
N GLU A 77 6.70 2.88 15.09
CA GLU A 77 7.12 4.28 15.27
C GLU A 77 6.78 4.73 16.69
N SER A 78 7.55 4.27 17.67
CA SER A 78 7.60 4.92 18.97
C SER A 78 9.05 5.22 19.27
N GLY A 79 9.34 6.29 20.01
CA GLY A 79 10.71 6.61 20.45
C GLY A 79 11.35 5.56 21.36
N VAL A 80 10.72 4.39 21.51
CA VAL A 80 11.25 3.21 22.19
C VAL A 80 11.98 2.36 21.14
N GLU A 81 13.29 2.19 21.32
CA GLU A 81 14.07 1.28 20.49
C GLU A 81 13.50 -0.14 20.56
N ASN A 82 13.40 -0.80 19.40
CA ASN A 82 12.96 -2.19 19.25
C ASN A 82 11.48 -2.47 19.58
N LEU A 83 10.59 -1.48 19.48
CA LEU A 83 9.16 -1.78 19.52
C LEU A 83 8.74 -2.54 18.24
N GLU A 84 8.28 -3.77 18.42
CA GLU A 84 7.79 -4.63 17.34
C GLU A 84 6.33 -5.01 17.59
N TYR A 85 5.52 -4.90 16.55
CA TYR A 85 4.15 -5.38 16.53
C TYR A 85 4.10 -6.68 15.74
N TYR A 86 3.39 -7.65 16.30
CA TYR A 86 3.19 -8.96 15.70
C TYR A 86 1.74 -9.03 15.26
N GLY A 87 1.49 -9.49 14.04
CA GLY A 87 0.13 -9.62 13.54
C GLY A 87 -0.08 -10.84 12.67
N VAL A 88 -1.35 -11.23 12.54
CA VAL A 88 -1.78 -12.34 11.69
C VAL A 88 -2.39 -11.79 10.41
N LEU A 89 -1.88 -12.25 9.27
CA LEU A 89 -2.26 -11.78 7.95
C LEU A 89 -3.64 -12.33 7.54
N GLN A 90 -4.63 -11.43 7.47
CA GLN A 90 -6.00 -11.76 7.13
C GLN A 90 -6.27 -11.59 5.63
N GLU A 91 -5.80 -10.49 5.04
CA GLU A 91 -6.08 -10.13 3.66
C GLU A 91 -4.88 -9.40 3.04
N ILE A 92 -4.64 -9.67 1.75
CA ILE A 92 -3.65 -8.96 0.95
C ILE A 92 -4.39 -8.31 -0.22
N ILE A 93 -4.26 -6.99 -0.34
CA ILE A 93 -4.93 -6.20 -1.39
C ILE A 93 -3.89 -5.49 -2.24
N GLU A 94 -4.01 -5.60 -3.56
CA GLU A 94 -3.22 -4.84 -4.53
C GLU A 94 -4.05 -3.70 -5.11
N ALA A 95 -3.63 -2.47 -4.80
CA ALA A 95 -4.20 -1.25 -5.35
C ALA A 95 -3.38 -0.83 -6.57
N GLN A 96 -3.98 -0.97 -7.76
CA GLN A 96 -3.33 -0.61 -9.02
C GLN A 96 -3.48 0.88 -9.32
N TYR A 97 -2.46 1.45 -9.93
CA TYR A 97 -2.39 2.81 -10.44
C TYR A 97 -2.14 2.77 -11.95
N ILE A 98 -2.35 3.92 -12.59
CA ILE A 98 -2.06 4.06 -14.03
C ILE A 98 -0.57 3.76 -14.29
N GLY A 99 -0.31 3.09 -15.42
CA GLY A 99 1.05 2.75 -15.85
C GLY A 99 1.65 1.53 -15.15
N ALA A 100 0.81 0.55 -14.78
CA ALA A 100 1.20 -0.71 -14.12
C ALA A 100 1.88 -0.55 -12.75
N ASN A 101 1.79 0.63 -12.16
CA ASN A 101 2.19 0.88 -10.78
C ASN A 101 1.18 0.22 -9.83
N HIS A 102 1.63 -0.32 -8.70
CA HIS A 102 0.72 -0.86 -7.70
C HIS A 102 1.30 -0.70 -6.29
N VAL A 103 0.41 -0.73 -5.31
CA VAL A 103 0.76 -0.79 -3.88
C VAL A 103 0.06 -1.99 -3.29
N THR A 104 0.81 -2.83 -2.57
CA THR A 104 0.28 -3.99 -1.87
C THR A 104 0.07 -3.64 -0.40
N LEU A 105 -1.13 -3.90 0.10
CA LEU A 105 -1.55 -3.62 1.47
C LEU A 105 -1.82 -4.93 2.21
N PHE A 106 -1.25 -5.05 3.40
CA PHE A 106 -1.42 -6.21 4.28
C PHE A 106 -2.37 -5.81 5.39
N LYS A 107 -3.52 -6.47 5.46
CA LYS A 107 -4.46 -6.33 6.57
C LYS A 107 -4.13 -7.39 7.60
N CYS A 108 -3.65 -6.95 8.76
CA CYS A 108 -3.28 -7.82 9.87
C CYS A 108 -4.20 -7.56 11.07
N ASP A 109 -4.44 -8.62 11.85
CA ASP A 109 -4.88 -8.50 13.23
C ASP A 109 -3.62 -8.34 14.09
N TRP A 110 -3.43 -7.16 14.70
CA TRP A 110 -2.26 -6.76 15.49
C TRP A 110 -2.44 -7.02 16.99
#